data_AF-A0A8K1CK47-F1
#
_entry.id   AF-A0A8K1CK47-F1
#
_cell.length_a   1.000
_cell.length_b   1.000
_cell.length_c   1.000
_cell.angle_alpha   90.00
_cell.angle_beta   90.00
_cell.angle_gamma   90.00
#
_symmetry.space_group_name_H-M   'P 1'
#
loop_
_entity.id
_entity.type
_entity.pdbx_description
1 polymer ?
#
loop_
_entity_poly.entity_id
_entity_poly.type
_entity_poly.pdbx_seq_one_letter_code
_entity_poly.pdbx_strand_id
1 'polypeptide(L)'
;MSSKKSFTPPVIPGLHAGSQSDFGSDVDIDEMIEKMGCSKDYYKLEECLGEYDRDWTKCQVEVKALKACNDRLQKLKQAQRAPSK
;
A
#
# COMPACT_ATOMS: atom_id res chain seq x y z
N MET A 1 1.02 -45.91 -1.60
CA MET A 1 0.45 -44.92 -2.54
C MET A 1 -0.65 -44.18 -1.79
N SER A 2 -0.36 -42.99 -1.25
CA SER A 2 -1.31 -42.24 -0.43
C SER A 2 -2.04 -41.20 -1.28
N SER A 3 -3.29 -41.50 -1.63
CA SER A 3 -4.17 -40.56 -2.33
C SER A 3 -4.52 -39.38 -1.42
N LYS A 4 -3.91 -38.22 -1.67
CA LYS A 4 -4.37 -36.94 -1.11
C LYS A 4 -5.74 -36.65 -1.71
N LYS A 5 -6.81 -36.84 -0.92
CA LYS A 5 -8.16 -36.45 -1.32
C LYS A 5 -8.23 -34.93 -1.27
N SER A 6 -8.28 -34.32 -2.45
CA SER A 6 -8.44 -32.88 -2.64
C SER A 6 -9.80 -32.45 -2.09
N PHE A 7 -9.79 -31.73 -0.98
CA PHE A 7 -10.96 -31.03 -0.47
C PHE A 7 -11.14 -29.76 -1.29
N THR A 8 -12.04 -29.77 -2.28
CA THR A 8 -12.54 -28.54 -2.90
C THR A 8 -13.73 -28.06 -2.06
N PRO A 9 -13.63 -26.91 -1.36
CA PRO A 9 -14.78 -26.35 -0.68
C PRO A 9 -15.91 -26.07 -1.69
N PRO A 10 -17.18 -26.26 -1.30
CA PRO A 10 -18.30 -25.98 -2.19
C PRO A 10 -18.33 -24.49 -2.53
N VAL A 11 -18.29 -24.17 -3.83
CA VAL A 11 -18.52 -22.82 -4.33
C VAL A 11 -20.00 -22.54 -4.17
N ILE A 12 -20.38 -21.81 -3.11
CA ILE A 12 -21.76 -21.35 -2.92
C ILE A 12 -21.93 -20.05 -3.71
N PRO A 13 -22.81 -20.02 -4.73
CA PRO A 13 -23.10 -18.79 -5.48
C PRO A 13 -23.60 -17.70 -4.52
N GLY A 14 -22.92 -16.56 -4.49
CA GLY A 14 -23.28 -15.42 -3.64
C GLY A 14 -22.65 -15.40 -2.24
N LEU A 15 -21.87 -16.41 -1.83
CA LEU A 15 -21.19 -16.41 -0.53
C LEU A 15 -19.88 -15.59 -0.52
N HIS A 16 -19.29 -15.35 -1.70
CA HIS A 16 -18.23 -14.37 -1.84
C HIS A 16 -18.86 -12.99 -2.07
N ALA A 17 -19.46 -12.43 -1.02
CA ALA A 17 -19.58 -10.99 -0.93
C ALA A 17 -18.15 -10.45 -0.84
N GLY A 18 -17.56 -10.10 -1.99
CA GLY A 18 -16.27 -9.44 -2.03
C GLY A 18 -16.24 -8.32 -1.00
N SER A 19 -15.11 -8.15 -0.32
CA SER A 19 -14.94 -7.10 0.69
C SER A 19 -15.29 -5.76 0.05
N GLN A 20 -16.50 -5.27 0.29
CA GLN A 20 -16.88 -3.91 -0.06
C GLN A 20 -16.06 -3.04 0.86
N SER A 21 -14.91 -2.61 0.37
CA SER A 21 -14.17 -1.54 1.00
C SER A 21 -15.03 -0.29 0.83
N ASP A 22 -15.22 0.50 1.89
CA ASP A 22 -15.93 1.79 1.86
C ASP A 22 -15.26 2.85 0.95
N PHE A 23 -14.18 2.47 0.27
CA PHE A 23 -13.61 3.22 -0.83
C PHE A 23 -14.49 2.97 -2.06
N GLY A 24 -15.51 3.82 -2.25
CA GLY A 24 -16.31 3.83 -3.47
C GLY A 24 -15.43 3.82 -4.73
N SER A 25 -15.98 3.37 -5.85
CA SER A 25 -15.28 3.19 -7.14
C SER A 25 -14.71 4.46 -7.79
N ASP A 26 -14.58 5.54 -7.03
CA ASP A 26 -14.23 6.91 -7.42
C ASP A 26 -13.10 7.49 -6.55
N VAL A 27 -12.36 6.65 -5.81
CA VAL A 27 -11.15 7.13 -5.11
C VAL A 27 -10.05 7.32 -6.14
N ASP A 28 -9.85 8.57 -6.54
CA ASP A 28 -8.74 8.99 -7.37
C ASP A 28 -7.44 8.76 -6.59
N ILE A 29 -6.77 7.65 -6.90
CA ILE A 29 -5.59 7.17 -6.19
C ILE A 29 -4.47 8.21 -6.32
N ASP A 30 -4.37 8.87 -7.47
CA ASP A 30 -3.40 9.94 -7.73
C ASP A 30 -3.68 11.17 -6.86
N GLU A 31 -4.93 11.65 -6.76
CA GLU A 31 -5.26 12.75 -5.83
C GLU A 31 -4.95 12.37 -4.37
N MET A 32 -5.17 11.11 -4.00
CA MET A 32 -4.85 10.61 -2.67
C MET A 32 -3.34 10.55 -2.44
N ILE A 33 -2.56 10.12 -3.44
CA ILE A 33 -1.09 10.10 -3.42
C ILE A 33 -0.54 11.52 -3.34
N GLU A 34 -1.08 12.49 -4.08
CA GLU A 34 -0.65 13.89 -4.00
C GLU A 34 -0.97 14.52 -2.63
N LYS A 35 -2.13 14.21 -2.05
CA LYS A 35 -2.48 14.58 -0.67
C LYS A 35 -1.59 13.90 0.37
N MET A 36 -1.11 12.68 0.07
CA MET A 36 -0.13 11.96 0.87
C MET A 36 1.25 12.54 0.55
N GLY A 37 1.66 13.60 1.26
CA GLY A 37 2.81 14.47 0.93
C GLY A 37 4.23 13.87 0.74
N CYS A 38 4.36 12.57 0.47
CA CYS A 38 5.55 11.84 0.07
C CYS A 38 5.50 11.30 -1.38
N SER A 39 4.54 11.76 -2.21
CA SER A 39 4.38 11.34 -3.62
C SER A 39 5.67 11.43 -4.43
N LYS A 40 6.45 12.50 -4.26
CA LYS A 40 7.75 12.66 -4.94
C LYS A 40 8.73 11.53 -4.67
N ASP A 41 8.85 11.08 -3.42
CA ASP A 41 9.76 10.00 -3.06
C ASP A 41 9.19 8.63 -3.47
N TYR A 42 7.86 8.53 -3.52
CA TYR A 42 7.16 7.35 -4.04
C TYR A 42 7.43 7.14 -5.54
N TYR A 43 7.25 8.16 -6.38
CA TYR A 43 7.48 8.04 -7.83
C TYR A 43 8.94 7.70 -8.17
N LYS A 44 9.91 8.19 -7.40
CA LYS A 44 11.32 7.78 -7.56
C LYS A 44 11.54 6.29 -7.26
N LEU A 45 10.85 5.77 -6.25
CA LEU A 45 10.90 4.34 -5.94
C LEU A 45 10.25 3.53 -7.07
N GLU A 46 9.11 3.98 -7.61
CA GLU A 46 8.47 3.32 -8.76
C GLU A 46 9.38 3.26 -9.98
N GLU A 47 10.09 4.35 -10.30
CA GLU A 47 11.08 4.39 -11.38
C GLU A 47 12.18 3.35 -11.16
N CYS A 48 12.79 3.33 -9.97
CA CYS A 48 13.83 2.34 -9.65
C CYS A 48 13.32 0.90 -9.72
N LEU A 49 12.11 0.65 -9.21
CA LEU A 49 11.49 -0.68 -9.31
C LEU A 49 11.21 -1.06 -10.76
N GLY A 50 10.90 -0.10 -11.64
CA GLY A 50 10.77 -0.31 -13.08
C GLY A 50 12.07 -0.80 -13.72
N GLU A 51 13.20 -0.21 -13.32
CA GLU A 51 14.53 -0.56 -13.85
C GLU A 51 15.05 -1.93 -13.37
N TYR A 52 14.66 -2.35 -12.17
CA TYR A 52 15.20 -3.56 -11.52
C TYR A 52 14.22 -4.72 -11.39
N ASP A 53 13.23 -4.83 -12.27
CA ASP A 53 12.21 -5.90 -12.24
C ASP A 53 11.54 -6.03 -10.86
N ARG A 54 11.26 -4.87 -10.25
CA ARG A 54 10.66 -4.70 -8.92
C ARG A 54 11.51 -5.25 -7.77
N ASP A 55 12.82 -5.43 -7.97
CA ASP A 55 13.77 -5.79 -6.91
C ASP A 55 14.08 -4.58 -6.01
N TRP A 56 13.29 -4.42 -4.95
CA TRP A 56 13.46 -3.37 -3.95
C TRP A 56 14.82 -3.43 -3.20
N THR A 57 15.53 -4.56 -3.23
CA THR A 57 16.85 -4.68 -2.61
C THR A 57 17.91 -3.88 -3.36
N LYS A 58 17.66 -3.56 -4.64
CA LYS A 58 18.48 -2.65 -5.45
C LYS A 58 18.08 -1.17 -5.32
N CYS A 59 16.88 -0.91 -4.83
CA CYS A 59 16.30 0.44 -4.65
C CYS A 59 16.39 0.97 -3.21
N GLN A 60 17.43 0.59 -2.46
CA GLN A 60 17.53 0.91 -1.03
C GLN A 60 17.61 2.42 -0.74
N VAL A 61 18.12 3.21 -1.69
CA VAL A 61 18.21 4.67 -1.55
C VAL A 61 16.81 5.27 -1.55
N GLU A 62 15.98 4.90 -2.52
CA GLU A 62 14.62 5.36 -2.72
C GLU A 62 13.72 4.86 -1.58
N VAL A 63 13.86 3.59 -1.17
CA VAL A 63 13.15 3.02 -0.02
C VAL A 63 13.42 3.81 1.26
N LYS A 64 14.68 4.17 1.53
CA LYS A 64 15.04 4.97 2.71
C LYS A 64 14.50 6.39 2.63
N ALA A 65 14.52 7.01 1.45
CA ALA A 65 13.96 8.34 1.25
C ALA A 65 12.45 8.36 1.52
N LEU A 66 11.70 7.42 0.93
CA LEU A 66 10.27 7.28 1.15
C LEU A 66 9.94 7.01 2.63
N LYS A 67 10.71 6.15 3.29
CA LYS A 67 10.57 5.91 4.73
C LYS A 67 10.79 7.19 5.54
N ALA A 68 11.82 7.97 5.25
CA ALA A 68 12.12 9.19 5.98
C ALA A 68 10.99 10.24 5.84
N CYS A 69 10.42 10.37 4.64
CA CYS A 69 9.27 11.24 4.43
C CYS A 69 8.04 10.75 5.23
N ASN A 70 7.74 9.45 5.16
CA ASN A 70 6.63 8.85 5.91
C ASN A 70 6.78 9.05 7.42
N ASP A 71 7.98 8.84 7.97
CA ASP A 71 8.27 9.05 9.38
C ASP A 71 8.03 10.52 9.80
N ARG A 72 8.42 11.48 8.97
CA ARG A 72 8.12 12.91 9.19
C ARG A 72 6.61 13.16 9.20
N LEU A 73 5.88 12.62 8.22
CA LEU A 73 4.43 12.81 8.11
C LEU A 73 3.70 12.21 9.31
N GLN A 74 4.12 11.05 9.80
CA GLN A 74 3.55 10.44 11.01
C GLN A 74 3.75 11.32 12.24
N LYS A 75 4.94 11.90 12.44
CA LYS A 75 5.20 12.83 13.55
C LYS A 75 4.29 14.06 13.48
N LEU A 76 4.11 14.64 12.29
CA LEU A 76 3.20 15.77 12.10
C LEU A 76 1.74 15.41 12.41
N LYS A 77 1.29 14.21 12.00
CA LYS A 77 -0.05 13.71 12.32
C LYS A 77 -0.23 13.49 13.82
N GLN A 78 0.78 12.95 14.51
CA GLN A 78 0.75 12.76 15.96
C GLN A 78 0.72 14.10 16.71
N ALA A 79 1.52 15.08 16.29
CA ALA A 79 1.53 16.42 16.88
C ALA A 79 0.18 17.14 16.72
N GLN A 80 -0.50 16.96 15.58
CA GLN A 80 -1.83 17.53 15.33
C GLN A 80 -2.95 16.83 16.13
N ARG A 81 -2.75 15.56 16.49
CA ARG A 81 -3.71 14.77 17.29
C ARG A 81 -3.49 14.92 18.80
N ALA A 82 -2.41 15.58 19.23
CA ALA A 82 -2.22 15.91 20.63
C ALA A 82 -3.31 16.92 21.04
N PRO A 83 -4.06 16.68 22.13
CA PRO A 83 -5.09 17.62 22.57
C PRO A 83 -4.42 18.98 22.84
N SER A 84 -4.98 20.04 22.23
CA SER A 84 -4.63 21.40 22.61
C SER A 84 -4.90 21.56 24.11
N LYS A 85 -3.89 22.02 24.84
CA LYS A 85 -3.92 22.19 26.28
C LYS A 85 -4.96 23.23 26.70
#